data_AF-A0A4Q0PGS7-F1
#
_entry.id   AF-A0A4Q0PGS7-F1
#
_cell.length_a   1.000
_cell.length_b   1.000
_cell.length_c   1.000
_cell.angle_alpha   90.00
_cell.angle_beta   90.00
_cell.angle_gamma   90.00
#
_symmetry.space_group_name_H-M   'P 1'
#
loop_
_entity.id
_entity.type
_entity.pdbx_description
1 polymer ?
#
loop_
_entity_poly.entity_id
_entity_poly.type
_entity_poly.pdbx_seq_one_letter_code
_entity_poly.pdbx_strand_id
1 'polypeptide(L)'
;MKIKTLFLIFSAFIVFSCDSVSKTPEEESEECTKIGIAYISEVSGEQAIEAGSTLDLTISFPVMNGCGQFNEFKETVSGKTITIEVEAIYEGCICTMDIPIRTTTYAFNPSEKGNYTLKFKSSETDYIEKNITVN
;
A
#
# COMPACT_ATOMS: atom_id res chain seq x y z
N MET A 1 -15.28 -75.90 23.11
CA MET A 1 -15.80 -74.58 22.68
C MET A 1 -16.85 -74.82 21.61
N LYS A 2 -18.09 -74.34 21.81
CA LYS A 2 -19.26 -74.63 20.95
C LYS A 2 -19.22 -73.74 19.70
N ILE A 3 -19.22 -74.34 18.51
CA ILE A 3 -19.53 -73.67 17.24
C ILE A 3 -21.01 -73.90 16.97
N LYS A 4 -21.78 -72.82 16.81
CA LYS A 4 -23.19 -72.86 16.45
C LYS A 4 -23.41 -72.06 15.17
N THR A 5 -23.45 -72.81 14.08
CA THR A 5 -24.35 -72.73 12.91
C THR A 5 -24.96 -71.37 12.53
N LEU A 6 -24.50 -70.88 11.37
CA LEU A 6 -25.26 -70.40 10.20
C LEU A 6 -26.55 -69.57 10.42
N PHE A 7 -26.50 -68.30 10.02
CA PHE A 7 -27.64 -67.61 9.38
C PHE A 7 -27.14 -66.74 8.22
N LEU A 8 -27.80 -66.92 7.08
CA LEU A 8 -27.50 -66.40 5.76
C LEU A 8 -28.66 -65.45 5.43
N ILE A 9 -28.44 -64.12 5.43
CA ILE A 9 -29.48 -63.15 5.01
C ILE A 9 -28.85 -61.96 4.27
N PHE A 10 -29.02 -62.02 2.94
CA PHE A 10 -29.47 -60.96 2.02
C PHE A 10 -28.95 -59.50 2.15
N SER A 11 -28.05 -59.16 1.23
CA SER A 11 -28.16 -58.03 0.28
C SER A 11 -28.89 -56.75 0.72
N ALA A 12 -28.11 -55.69 0.93
CA ALA A 12 -28.43 -54.35 0.41
C ALA A 12 -27.12 -53.57 0.17
N PHE A 13 -26.63 -53.60 -1.08
CA PHE A 13 -25.64 -52.65 -1.57
C PHE A 13 -26.34 -51.30 -1.73
N ILE A 14 -26.14 -50.40 -0.76
CA ILE A 14 -26.45 -48.99 -0.95
C ILE A 14 -25.12 -48.31 -1.25
N VAL A 15 -24.78 -48.23 -2.54
CA VAL A 15 -23.75 -47.32 -3.02
C VAL A 15 -24.30 -45.90 -2.84
N PHE A 16 -23.95 -45.27 -1.72
CA PHE A 16 -23.93 -43.80 -1.66
C PHE A 16 -22.83 -43.35 -2.61
N SER A 17 -23.22 -43.12 -3.87
CA SER A 17 -22.44 -42.30 -4.78
C SER A 17 -22.53 -40.88 -4.23
N CYS A 18 -21.57 -40.52 -3.38
CA CYS A 18 -21.29 -39.11 -3.12
C CYS A 18 -20.78 -38.54 -4.44
N ASP A 19 -21.67 -37.93 -5.22
CA ASP A 19 -21.26 -36.85 -6.12
C ASP A 19 -20.84 -35.69 -5.23
N SER A 20 -19.63 -35.80 -4.64
CA SER A 20 -18.85 -34.61 -4.39
C SER A 20 -18.57 -34.04 -5.76
N VAL A 21 -19.45 -33.13 -6.19
CA VAL A 21 -19.13 -32.09 -7.17
C VAL A 21 -17.74 -31.64 -6.78
N SER A 22 -16.77 -32.05 -7.59
CA SER A 22 -15.42 -31.56 -7.52
C SER A 22 -15.57 -30.07 -7.72
N LYS A 23 -15.58 -29.33 -6.61
CA LYS A 23 -15.10 -27.97 -6.61
C LYS A 23 -13.67 -28.11 -7.12
N THR A 24 -13.49 -28.00 -8.44
CA THR A 24 -12.29 -27.36 -8.97
C THR A 24 -12.06 -26.17 -8.04
N PRO A 25 -10.91 -26.08 -7.35
CA PRO A 25 -10.56 -24.81 -6.75
C PRO A 25 -10.64 -23.84 -7.92
N GLU A 26 -11.61 -22.93 -7.88
CA GLU A 26 -11.46 -21.69 -8.60
C GLU A 26 -10.09 -21.21 -8.16
N GLU A 27 -9.14 -21.14 -9.10
CA GLU A 27 -7.82 -20.61 -8.83
C GLU A 27 -8.07 -19.21 -8.28
N GLU A 28 -8.02 -19.03 -6.96
CA GLU A 28 -7.96 -17.72 -6.33
C GLU A 28 -6.76 -17.06 -7.00
N SER A 29 -7.01 -16.14 -7.91
CA SER A 29 -5.96 -15.29 -8.43
C SER A 29 -5.39 -14.56 -7.23
N GLU A 30 -4.21 -14.97 -6.75
CA GLU A 30 -3.55 -14.28 -5.66
C GLU A 30 -3.38 -12.81 -6.07
N GLU A 31 -4.11 -11.90 -5.41
CA GLU A 31 -3.94 -10.47 -5.62
C GLU A 31 -2.56 -10.07 -5.08
N CYS A 32 -1.56 -10.05 -5.97
CA CYS A 32 -0.18 -9.70 -5.66
C CYS A 32 0.06 -8.18 -5.66
N THR A 33 -0.92 -7.41 -5.18
CA THR A 33 -0.82 -5.95 -5.05
C THR A 33 -0.83 -5.58 -3.58
N LYS A 34 0.17 -4.81 -3.15
CA LYS A 34 0.26 -4.30 -1.78
C LYS A 34 0.43 -2.79 -1.79
N ILE A 35 -0.20 -2.14 -0.83
CA ILE A 35 -0.12 -0.69 -0.62
C ILE A 35 0.38 -0.45 0.80
N GLY A 36 1.20 0.58 0.99
CA GLY A 36 1.66 0.97 2.32
C GLY A 36 2.35 2.32 2.31
N ILE A 37 2.58 2.86 3.51
CA ILE A 37 3.30 4.12 3.67
C ILE A 37 4.77 3.91 3.31
N ALA A 38 5.34 4.82 2.53
CA ALA A 38 6.78 4.95 2.38
C ALA A 38 7.27 6.22 3.07
N TYR A 39 8.21 6.06 3.99
CA TYR A 39 8.75 7.18 4.76
C TYR A 39 9.66 8.05 3.90
N ILE A 40 9.42 9.35 3.92
CA ILE A 40 10.15 10.32 3.12
C ILE A 40 11.55 10.50 3.71
N SER A 41 12.58 10.34 2.88
CA SER A 41 13.99 10.47 3.29
C SER A 41 14.60 11.81 2.94
N GLU A 42 14.08 12.50 1.92
CA GLU A 42 14.58 13.82 1.51
C GLU A 42 13.48 14.67 0.88
N VAL A 43 13.56 15.98 1.11
CA VAL A 43 12.72 16.99 0.47
C VAL A 43 13.59 18.15 0.03
N SER A 44 13.58 18.47 -1.26
CA SER A 44 14.31 19.59 -1.85
C SER A 44 13.42 20.46 -2.73
N GLY A 45 13.80 21.72 -2.88
CA GLY A 45 13.03 22.73 -3.61
C GLY A 45 13.13 24.10 -2.95
N GLU A 46 12.50 25.09 -3.57
CA GLU A 46 12.43 26.45 -3.02
C GLU A 46 11.53 26.52 -1.78
N GLN A 47 11.61 27.62 -1.05
CA GLN A 47 10.84 27.85 0.18
C GLN A 47 9.99 29.12 0.13
N ALA A 48 9.86 29.70 -1.07
CA ALA A 48 9.05 30.88 -1.30
C ALA A 48 8.32 30.79 -2.64
N ILE A 49 7.10 31.30 -2.70
CA ILE A 49 6.30 31.35 -3.93
C ILE A 49 5.27 32.48 -3.86
N GLU A 50 4.79 32.96 -5.01
CA GLU A 50 3.64 33.87 -5.08
C GLU A 50 2.32 33.12 -4.94
N ALA A 51 1.35 33.71 -4.22
CA ALA A 51 0.00 33.14 -4.12
C ALA A 51 -0.62 32.84 -5.50
N GLY A 52 -1.22 31.66 -5.63
CA GLY A 52 -1.82 31.16 -6.87
C GLY A 52 -0.83 30.53 -7.85
N SER A 53 0.46 30.51 -7.53
CA SER A 53 1.48 29.77 -8.30
C SER A 53 1.72 28.37 -7.71
N THR A 54 2.37 27.49 -8.47
CA THR A 54 2.75 26.14 -8.04
C THR A 54 4.22 26.06 -7.65
N LEU A 55 4.50 25.57 -6.44
CA LEU A 55 5.83 25.26 -5.95
C LEU A 55 6.03 23.75 -6.02
N ASP A 56 6.97 23.31 -6.85
CA ASP A 56 7.32 21.91 -6.98
C ASP A 56 8.44 21.56 -5.99
N LEU A 57 8.16 20.60 -5.10
CA LEU A 57 9.12 20.02 -4.18
C LEU A 57 9.47 18.61 -4.63
N THR A 58 10.76 18.31 -4.77
CA THR A 58 11.23 16.95 -5.07
C THR A 58 11.27 16.15 -3.79
N ILE A 59 10.57 15.02 -3.79
CA ILE A 59 10.43 14.10 -2.66
C ILE A 59 11.17 12.81 -2.99
N SER A 60 12.08 12.40 -2.11
CA SER A 60 12.76 11.11 -2.19
C SER A 60 12.26 10.18 -1.08
N PHE A 61 12.03 8.91 -1.40
CA PHE A 61 11.58 7.90 -0.45
C PHE A 61 12.08 6.50 -0.86
N PRO A 62 12.58 5.67 0.07
CA PRO A 62 12.89 4.28 -0.21
C PRO A 62 11.60 3.46 -0.33
N VAL A 63 11.64 2.44 -1.19
CA VAL A 63 10.63 1.38 -1.25
C VAL A 63 11.24 0.04 -0.85
N MET A 64 10.42 -0.91 -0.43
CA MET A 64 10.90 -2.12 0.25
C MET A 64 11.40 -3.25 -0.65
N ASN A 65 11.14 -3.19 -1.96
CA ASN A 65 11.61 -4.15 -2.96
C ASN A 65 11.51 -3.52 -4.37
N GLY A 66 11.97 -4.23 -5.40
CA GLY A 66 12.02 -3.71 -6.77
C GLY A 66 10.67 -3.38 -7.41
N CYS A 67 9.57 -3.92 -6.90
CA CYS A 67 8.22 -3.62 -7.39
C CYS A 67 7.65 -2.32 -6.83
N GLY A 68 8.28 -1.74 -5.80
CA GLY A 68 7.77 -0.54 -5.16
C GLY A 68 7.84 0.69 -6.05
N GLN A 69 6.73 1.40 -6.16
CA GLN A 69 6.57 2.66 -6.89
C GLN A 69 5.78 3.67 -6.07
N PHE A 70 5.84 4.93 -6.48
CA PHE A 70 4.93 5.97 -6.01
C PHE A 70 3.49 5.59 -6.38
N ASN A 71 2.55 5.68 -5.43
CA ASN A 71 1.11 5.63 -5.73
C ASN A 71 0.51 7.03 -5.69
N GLU A 72 0.47 7.63 -4.50
CA GLU A 72 -0.13 8.95 -4.29
C GLU A 72 0.44 9.63 -3.03
N PHE A 73 0.10 10.91 -2.88
CA PHE A 73 0.28 11.61 -1.61
C PHE A 73 -1.03 11.60 -0.82
N LYS A 74 -0.94 11.30 0.48
CA LYS A 74 -2.06 11.49 1.42
C LYS A 74 -1.81 12.77 2.20
N GLU A 75 -2.77 13.69 2.16
CA GLU A 75 -2.67 14.97 2.84
C GLU A 75 -3.65 15.08 4.01
N THR A 76 -3.20 15.71 5.09
CA THR A 76 -4.07 16.17 6.17
C THR A 76 -3.80 17.65 6.44
N VAL A 77 -4.81 18.50 6.24
CA VAL A 77 -4.69 19.96 6.37
C VAL A 77 -5.26 20.42 7.70
N SER A 78 -4.50 21.23 8.43
CA SER A 78 -4.91 21.91 9.65
C SER A 78 -4.44 23.37 9.61
N GLY A 79 -5.31 24.25 9.12
CA GLY A 79 -4.97 25.64 8.83
C GLY A 79 -3.87 25.73 7.77
N LYS A 80 -2.74 26.36 8.10
CA LYS A 80 -1.56 26.47 7.22
C LYS A 80 -0.51 25.37 7.46
N THR A 81 -0.85 24.37 8.28
CA THR A 81 -0.05 23.17 8.44
C THR A 81 -0.63 22.07 7.57
N ILE A 82 0.20 21.46 6.73
CA ILE A 82 -0.18 20.33 5.88
C ILE A 82 0.74 19.18 6.25
N THR A 83 0.16 18.04 6.63
CA THR A 83 0.90 16.79 6.80
C THR A 83 0.79 15.99 5.51
N ILE A 84 1.92 15.50 5.01
CA ILE A 84 2.04 14.78 3.75
C ILE A 84 2.66 13.41 4.01
N GLU A 85 1.98 12.36 3.58
CA GLU A 85 2.49 10.98 3.55
C GLU A 85 2.61 10.51 2.10
N VAL A 86 3.66 9.74 1.79
CA VAL A 86 3.74 9.01 0.52
C VAL A 86 3.11 7.64 0.73
N GLU A 87 2.15 7.32 -0.12
CA GLU A 87 1.67 5.96 -0.30
C GLU A 87 2.43 5.30 -1.45
N ALA A 88 3.02 4.14 -1.20
CA ALA A 88 3.69 3.32 -2.19
C ALA A 88 2.83 2.10 -2.56
N ILE A 89 2.88 1.74 -3.83
CA ILE A 89 2.25 0.54 -4.38
C ILE A 89 3.32 -0.46 -4.85
N TYR A 90 3.05 -1.74 -4.61
CA TYR A 90 3.89 -2.87 -4.99
C TYR A 90 3.05 -3.82 -5.83
N GLU A 91 3.24 -3.77 -7.14
CA GLU A 91 2.52 -4.63 -8.10
C GLU A 91 3.41 -5.78 -8.56
N GLY A 92 2.97 -7.01 -8.32
CA GLY A 92 3.61 -8.22 -8.85
C GLY A 92 3.92 -9.27 -7.78
N CYS A 93 3.79 -10.54 -8.17
CA CYS A 93 4.06 -11.67 -7.26
C CYS A 93 5.55 -11.93 -7.06
N ILE A 94 6.40 -11.49 -7.99
CA ILE A 94 7.84 -11.74 -7.99
C ILE A 94 8.56 -10.39 -8.09
N CYS A 95 9.22 -9.99 -7.01
CA CYS A 95 9.95 -8.73 -6.90
C CYS A 95 11.43 -9.00 -6.61
N THR A 96 12.31 -8.15 -7.10
CA THR A 96 13.73 -8.19 -6.69
C THR A 96 13.88 -7.72 -5.25
N MET A 97 14.91 -8.19 -4.55
CA MET A 97 15.25 -7.73 -3.19
C MET A 97 15.97 -6.37 -3.17
N ASP A 98 15.83 -5.58 -4.23
CA ASP A 98 16.41 -4.23 -4.33
C ASP A 98 15.55 -3.24 -3.54
N ILE A 99 16.17 -2.35 -2.77
CA ILE A 99 15.48 -1.32 -1.98
C ILE A 99 15.82 0.04 -2.59
N PRO A 100 15.27 0.36 -3.78
CA PRO A 100 15.62 1.59 -4.48
C PRO A 100 15.03 2.81 -3.77
N ILE A 101 15.70 3.95 -3.93
CA ILE A 101 15.13 5.26 -3.64
C ILE A 101 14.34 5.70 -4.87
N ARG A 102 13.06 6.01 -4.67
CA ARG A 102 12.19 6.62 -5.68
C ARG A 102 12.13 8.12 -5.47
N THR A 103 11.87 8.84 -6.55
CA THR A 103 11.64 10.28 -6.53
C THR A 103 10.30 10.61 -7.16
N THR A 104 9.64 11.64 -6.64
CA THR A 104 8.39 12.18 -7.19
C THR A 104 8.32 13.68 -6.89
N THR A 105 7.37 14.37 -7.50
CA THR A 105 7.17 15.82 -7.32
C THR A 105 5.89 16.07 -6.54
N TYR A 106 6.01 16.75 -5.41
CA TYR A 106 4.89 17.30 -4.66
C TYR A 106 4.62 18.73 -5.13
N ALA A 107 3.45 18.94 -5.75
CA ALA A 107 3.03 20.24 -6.28
C ALA A 107 2.18 20.99 -5.24
N PHE A 108 2.77 22.02 -4.62
CA PHE A 108 2.09 22.87 -3.64
C PHE A 108 1.55 24.14 -4.32
N ASN A 109 0.21 24.31 -4.37
CA ASN A 109 -0.45 25.46 -5.00
C ASN A 109 -1.35 26.21 -3.99
N PRO A 110 -0.77 27.03 -3.09
CA PRO A 110 -1.54 27.82 -2.13
C PRO A 110 -2.16 29.05 -2.80
N SER A 111 -3.43 29.32 -2.52
CA SER A 111 -4.12 30.55 -2.95
C SER A 111 -4.04 31.69 -1.93
N GLU A 112 -3.81 31.38 -0.65
CA GLU A 112 -3.74 32.36 0.42
C GLU A 112 -2.29 32.70 0.78
N LYS A 113 -2.02 33.98 1.02
CA LYS A 113 -0.72 34.46 1.45
C LYS A 113 -0.40 34.04 2.88
N GLY A 114 0.88 33.96 3.22
CA GLY A 114 1.39 33.73 4.56
C GLY A 114 2.35 32.55 4.65
N ASN A 115 2.70 32.17 5.88
CA ASN A 115 3.65 31.07 6.12
C ASN A 115 2.89 29.75 6.30
N TYR A 116 3.30 28.76 5.53
CA TYR A 116 2.83 27.38 5.60
C TYR A 116 3.90 26.49 6.19
N THR A 117 3.48 25.48 6.94
CA THR A 117 4.36 24.41 7.44
C THR A 117 3.94 23.11 6.77
N LEU A 118 4.79 22.61 5.87
CA LEU A 118 4.62 21.31 5.24
C LEU A 118 5.39 20.26 6.07
N LYS A 119 4.70 19.24 6.57
CA LYS A 119 5.24 18.17 7.40
C LYS A 119 5.24 16.86 6.62
N PHE A 120 6.40 16.45 6.14
CA PHE A 120 6.58 15.24 5.35
C PHE A 120 6.93 14.07 6.27
N LYS A 121 6.07 13.03 6.34
CA LYS A 121 6.24 11.92 7.29
C LYS A 121 7.50 11.11 6.97
N SER A 122 8.48 11.16 7.88
CA SER A 122 9.79 10.52 7.72
C SER A 122 10.00 9.32 8.64
N SER A 123 9.11 9.12 9.60
CA SER A 123 8.99 7.90 10.43
C SER A 123 7.57 7.78 10.98
N GLU A 124 7.31 6.81 11.85
CA GLU A 124 6.04 6.69 12.58
C GLU A 124 5.70 7.95 13.40
N THR A 125 6.73 8.65 13.90
CA THR A 125 6.56 9.76 14.86
C THR A 125 7.18 11.08 14.41
N ASP A 126 8.02 11.05 13.38
CA ASP A 126 8.83 12.20 12.96
C ASP A 126 8.47 12.69 11.56
N TYR A 127 8.79 13.98 11.33
CA TYR A 127 8.53 14.67 10.07
C TYR A 127 9.76 15.46 9.64
N ILE A 128 10.00 15.51 8.33
CA ILE A 128 10.81 16.56 7.70
C ILE A 128 9.91 17.78 7.51
N GLU A 129 10.23 18.90 8.14
CA GLU A 129 9.43 20.12 8.04
C GLU A 129 10.03 21.10 7.01
N LYS A 130 9.16 21.69 6.17
CA LYS A 130 9.50 22.82 5.29
C LYS A 130 8.57 23.98 5.59
N ASN A 131 9.15 25.14 5.89
CA ASN A 131 8.41 26.38 6.04
C ASN A 131 8.39 27.11 4.70
N ILE A 132 7.21 27.28 4.12
CA ILE A 132 7.04 27.93 2.81
C ILE A 132 6.40 29.29 3.01
N THR A 133 7.06 30.33 2.50
CA THR A 133 6.50 31.69 2.47
C THR A 133 5.72 31.91 1.18
N VAL A 134 4.43 32.22 1.32
CA VAL A 134 3.54 32.55 0.20
C VAL A 134 3.31 34.05 0.17
N ASN A 135 3.83 34.72 -0.86
CA ASN A 135 3.83 36.17 -1.02
C ASN A 135 2.55 36.76 -1.61
#